data_AF-A0A9D6I089-F1
#
_entry.id   AF-A0A9D6I089-F1
#
_cell.length_a   1.000
_cell.length_b   1.000
_cell.length_c   1.000
_cell.angle_alpha   90.00
_cell.angle_beta   90.00
_cell.angle_gamma   90.00
#
_symmetry.space_group_name_H-M   'P 1'
#
loop_
_entity.id
_entity.type
_entity.pdbx_description
1 polymer ?
#
loop_
_entity_poly.entity_id
_entity_poly.type
_entity_poly.pdbx_seq_one_letter_code
_entity_poly.pdbx_strand_id
1 'polypeptide(L)'
;MLFVLDCTGPGDPEFNRCRAILTREIDHPAKTIVAVRGDGPGVPGFVSNAQMAADRPWRVVLWIKNRIIFREGEEARLFGSDPGTIAVLLDFQDRVASRFGANASVIDVDDAFRAAERQG
;
A
#
# COMPACT_ATOMS: atom_id res chain seq x y z
N MET A 1 -0.02 8.10 8.14
CA MET A 1 1.45 7.87 8.28
C MET A 1 2.01 7.26 6.99
N LEU A 2 3.19 7.68 6.50
CA LEU A 2 3.81 7.16 5.27
C LEU A 2 5.08 6.35 5.59
N PHE A 3 5.17 5.15 5.03
CA PHE A 3 6.38 4.34 4.97
C PHE A 3 6.84 4.22 3.52
N VAL A 4 8.13 4.44 3.27
CA VAL A 4 8.75 4.26 1.95
C VAL A 4 9.70 3.07 2.02
N LEU A 5 9.43 2.05 1.22
CA LEU A 5 10.23 0.84 1.10
C LEU A 5 11.00 0.89 -0.22
N ASP A 6 12.21 1.45 -0.13
CA ASP A 6 13.14 1.66 -1.25
C ASP A 6 14.40 0.81 -1.06
N CYS A 7 14.22 -0.50 -0.92
CA CYS A 7 15.34 -1.41 -0.70
C CYS A 7 15.84 -2.00 -2.02
N THR A 8 17.17 -2.08 -2.13
CA THR A 8 17.79 -2.88 -3.20
C THR A 8 17.77 -4.37 -2.78
N GLY A 9 18.04 -5.28 -3.71
CA GLY A 9 17.69 -6.71 -3.59
C GLY A 9 18.36 -7.49 -2.42
N PRO A 10 18.31 -8.83 -2.42
CA PRO A 10 18.71 -9.71 -1.31
C PRO A 10 20.13 -9.55 -0.73
N GLY A 11 21.02 -8.82 -1.40
CA GLY A 11 22.37 -8.48 -0.91
C GLY A 11 22.45 -7.18 -0.10
N ASP A 12 21.35 -6.42 -0.03
CA ASP A 12 21.24 -5.19 0.74
C ASP A 12 20.84 -5.52 2.19
N PRO A 13 21.59 -5.05 3.21
CA PRO A 13 21.19 -5.17 4.61
C PRO A 13 19.78 -4.62 4.88
N GLU A 14 19.32 -3.65 4.09
CA GLU A 14 18.00 -3.06 4.21
C GLU A 14 16.89 -3.95 3.64
N PHE A 15 17.20 -4.88 2.72
CA PHE A 15 16.21 -5.76 2.09
C PHE A 15 15.37 -6.52 3.12
N ASN A 16 16.03 -7.17 4.08
CA ASN A 16 15.34 -7.91 5.14
C ASN A 16 14.51 -7.00 6.03
N ARG A 17 14.96 -5.75 6.24
CA ARG A 17 14.23 -4.74 7.01
C ARG A 17 12.99 -4.26 6.26
N CYS A 18 13.08 -3.95 4.97
CA CYS A 18 11.92 -3.59 4.14
C CYS A 18 10.89 -4.71 4.12
N ARG A 19 11.33 -5.95 3.92
CA ARG A 19 10.43 -7.12 3.91
C ARG A 19 9.76 -7.32 5.27
N ALA A 20 10.48 -7.12 6.37
CA ALA A 20 9.92 -7.18 7.71
C ALA A 20 8.88 -6.07 7.95
N ILE A 21 9.14 -4.84 7.48
CA ILE A 21 8.16 -3.73 7.55
C ILE A 21 6.92 -4.05 6.71
N LEU A 22 7.10 -4.53 5.47
CA LEU A 22 6.01 -4.92 4.59
C LEU A 22 5.09 -5.94 5.26
N THR A 23 5.66 -7.04 5.76
CA THR A 23 4.89 -8.07 6.47
C THR A 23 4.22 -7.51 7.73
N ARG A 24 4.96 -6.75 8.54
CA ARG A 24 4.44 -6.21 9.81
C ARG A 24 3.28 -5.25 9.59
N GLU A 25 3.35 -4.41 8.57
CA GLU A 25 2.28 -3.45 8.31
C GLU A 25 1.09 -4.19 7.70
N ILE A 26 1.27 -5.05 6.68
CA ILE A 26 0.16 -5.73 6.00
C ILE A 26 -0.64 -6.67 6.91
N ASP A 27 -0.05 -7.24 7.97
CA ASP A 27 -0.72 -8.14 8.92
C ASP A 27 -1.08 -7.41 10.24
N HIS A 28 -1.71 -6.23 10.16
CA HIS A 28 -1.95 -5.38 11.34
C HIS A 28 -3.45 -5.09 11.56
N PRO A 29 -4.12 -5.79 12.49
CA PRO A 29 -5.59 -5.80 12.63
C PRO A 29 -6.21 -4.53 13.24
N ALA A 30 -5.47 -3.42 13.27
CA ALA A 30 -5.88 -2.14 13.84
C ALA A 30 -5.55 -0.95 12.92
N LYS A 31 -5.19 -1.22 11.68
CA LYS A 31 -4.86 -0.21 10.68
C LYS A 31 -5.59 -0.52 9.37
N THR A 32 -5.91 0.53 8.64
CA THR A 32 -6.25 0.46 7.22
C THR A 32 -5.04 0.94 6.43
N ILE A 33 -4.65 0.21 5.39
CA ILE A 33 -3.37 0.43 4.72
C ILE A 33 -3.57 0.61 3.23
N VAL A 34 -3.10 1.73 2.69
CA VAL A 34 -2.92 1.90 1.25
C VAL A 34 -1.51 1.45 0.89
N ALA A 35 -1.39 0.26 0.29
CA ALA A 35 -0.13 -0.25 -0.25
C ALA A 35 0.00 0.16 -1.71
N VAL A 36 1.04 0.93 -2.05
CA VAL A 36 1.31 1.46 -3.39
C VAL A 36 2.54 0.77 -3.96
N ARG A 37 2.49 0.26 -5.18
CA ARG A 37 3.62 -0.42 -5.84
C ARG A 37 4.28 0.43 -6.92
N GLY A 38 5.60 0.30 -7.02
CA GLY A 38 6.42 0.83 -8.09
C GLY A 38 6.86 2.28 -7.91
N ASP A 39 7.57 2.76 -8.92
CA ASP A 39 8.16 4.11 -9.04
C ASP A 39 7.86 4.69 -10.45
N GLY A 40 6.73 4.28 -11.02
CA GLY A 40 6.34 4.68 -12.36
C GLY A 40 5.72 6.09 -12.41
N PRO A 41 5.49 6.62 -13.63
CA PRO A 41 4.72 7.84 -13.81
C PRO A 41 3.38 7.80 -13.08
N GLY A 42 3.05 8.88 -12.37
CA GLY A 42 1.80 9.00 -11.61
C GLY A 42 1.83 8.39 -10.20
N VAL A 43 2.76 7.48 -9.89
CA VAL A 43 2.87 6.88 -8.55
C VAL A 43 3.19 7.92 -7.47
N PRO A 44 4.17 8.83 -7.62
CA PRO A 44 4.42 9.86 -6.61
C PRO A 44 3.23 10.79 -6.35
N GLY A 45 2.44 11.09 -7.40
CA GLY A 45 1.22 11.87 -7.30
C GLY A 45 0.14 11.14 -6.51
N PHE A 46 -0.09 9.86 -6.82
CA PHE A 46 -0.99 9.02 -6.03
C PHE A 46 -0.55 8.89 -4.56
N VAL A 47 0.75 8.69 -4.30
CA VAL A 47 1.28 8.59 -2.93
C VAL A 47 1.01 9.88 -2.15
N SER A 48 1.21 11.03 -2.79
CA SER A 48 0.89 12.34 -2.20
C SER A 48 -0.61 12.43 -1.86
N ASN A 49 -1.47 12.02 -2.79
CA ASN A 49 -2.93 12.01 -2.55
C ASN A 49 -3.32 11.07 -1.41
N ALA A 50 -2.78 9.86 -1.39
CA ALA A 50 -3.05 8.86 -0.36
C ALA A 50 -2.54 9.32 1.01
N GLN A 51 -1.39 9.99 1.06
CA GLN A 51 -0.86 10.57 2.29
C GLN A 51 -1.76 11.67 2.84
N MET A 52 -2.33 12.52 1.97
CA MET A 52 -3.31 13.53 2.37
C MET A 52 -4.61 12.90 2.89
N ALA A 53 -5.07 11.81 2.29
CA ALA A 53 -6.26 11.06 2.75
C ALA A 53 -6.02 10.27 4.05
N ALA A 54 -4.76 9.94 4.36
CA ALA A 54 -4.35 9.22 5.56
C ALA A 54 -4.09 10.17 6.75
N ASP A 55 -5.06 11.03 7.05
CA ASP A 55 -5.02 12.06 8.11
C ASP A 55 -5.26 11.49 9.53
N ARG A 56 -5.67 10.21 9.63
CA ARG A 56 -5.90 9.49 10.90
C ARG A 56 -4.71 8.62 11.30
N PRO A 57 -4.48 8.37 12.61
CA PRO A 57 -3.34 7.58 13.07
C PRO A 57 -3.42 6.08 12.70
N TRP A 58 -4.61 5.53 12.49
CA TRP A 58 -4.81 4.16 12.02
C TRP A 58 -4.82 4.03 10.48
N ARG A 59 -4.68 5.15 9.74
CA ARG A 59 -4.53 5.14 8.28
C ARG A 59 -3.05 5.23 7.90
N VAL A 60 -2.60 4.22 7.17
CA VAL A 60 -1.19 4.08 6.79
C VAL A 60 -1.07 4.02 5.28
N VAL A 61 -0.03 4.65 4.75
CA VAL A 61 0.37 4.54 3.35
C VAL A 61 1.72 3.83 3.32
N LEU A 62 1.83 2.77 2.53
CA LEU A 62 3.04 1.99 2.35
C LEU A 62 3.44 2.07 0.88
N TRP A 63 4.50 2.80 0.58
CA TRP A 63 5.03 2.94 -0.78
C TRP A 63 6.16 1.94 -1.01
N ILE A 64 5.89 0.93 -1.84
CA ILE A 64 6.75 -0.20 -2.17
C ILE A 64 7.37 0.05 -3.53
N LYS A 65 8.57 0.65 -3.57
CA LYS A 65 9.19 1.02 -4.85
C LYS A 65 9.70 -0.18 -5.63
N ASN A 66 10.20 -1.21 -4.92
CA ASN A 66 10.82 -2.37 -5.53
C ASN A 66 10.04 -3.66 -5.25
N ARG A 67 9.52 -4.30 -6.29
CA ARG A 67 8.73 -5.54 -6.18
C ARG A 67 9.48 -6.75 -5.60
N ILE A 68 10.81 -6.70 -5.58
CA ILE A 68 11.64 -7.81 -5.09
C ILE A 68 11.41 -8.13 -3.61
N ILE A 69 10.82 -7.20 -2.85
CA ILE A 69 10.52 -7.41 -1.43
C ILE A 69 9.28 -8.27 -1.17
N PHE A 70 8.40 -8.44 -2.17
CA PHE A 70 7.22 -9.29 -2.05
C PHE A 70 7.63 -10.75 -1.94
N ARG A 71 6.90 -11.50 -1.11
CA ARG A 71 6.99 -12.97 -1.11
C ARG A 71 6.36 -13.53 -2.39
N GLU A 72 6.71 -14.77 -2.71
CA GLU A 72 6.09 -15.48 -3.83
C GLU A 72 4.55 -15.46 -3.72
N GLY A 73 3.88 -14.99 -4.78
CA GLY A 73 2.42 -14.86 -4.84
C GLY A 73 1.81 -13.68 -4.06
N GLU A 74 2.56 -13.01 -3.20
CA GLU A 74 2.04 -11.91 -2.35
C GLU A 74 1.63 -10.69 -3.17
N GLU A 75 2.46 -10.28 -4.15
CA GLU A 75 2.13 -9.18 -5.04
C GLU A 75 0.83 -9.46 -5.82
N ALA A 76 0.71 -10.65 -6.39
CA ALA A 76 -0.48 -11.05 -7.16
C ALA A 76 -1.73 -11.11 -6.26
N ARG A 77 -1.61 -11.58 -5.01
CA ARG A 77 -2.71 -11.59 -4.03
C ARG A 77 -3.23 -10.18 -3.76
N LEU A 78 -2.32 -9.22 -3.56
CA LEU A 78 -2.66 -7.84 -3.24
C LEU A 78 -3.21 -7.12 -4.47
N PHE A 79 -2.38 -6.96 -5.49
CA PHE A 79 -2.65 -6.08 -6.63
C PHE A 79 -3.48 -6.76 -7.74
N GLY A 80 -3.64 -8.08 -7.70
CA GLY A 80 -4.34 -8.83 -8.75
C GLY A 80 -3.55 -8.86 -10.07
N SER A 81 -4.25 -9.20 -11.15
CA SER A 81 -3.68 -9.31 -12.49
C SER A 81 -3.86 -8.06 -13.36
N ASP A 82 -4.56 -7.03 -12.88
CA ASP A 82 -4.79 -5.80 -13.63
C ASP A 82 -3.51 -4.93 -13.64
N PRO A 83 -2.90 -4.68 -14.81
CA PRO A 83 -1.72 -3.83 -14.90
C PRO A 83 -2.00 -2.36 -14.55
N GLY A 84 -3.26 -1.91 -14.61
CA GLY A 84 -3.67 -0.56 -14.21
C GLY A 84 -3.68 -0.34 -12.69
N THR A 85 -3.71 -1.41 -11.90
CA THR A 85 -3.73 -1.31 -10.43
C THR A 85 -2.33 -1.01 -9.90
N ILE A 86 -2.16 0.17 -9.31
CA ILE A 86 -0.91 0.61 -8.67
C ILE A 86 -0.98 0.61 -7.15
N ALA A 87 -2.18 0.61 -6.58
CA ALA A 87 -2.37 0.64 -5.13
C ALA A 87 -3.56 -0.20 -4.70
N VAL A 88 -3.50 -0.70 -3.47
CA VAL A 88 -4.60 -1.42 -2.83
C VAL A 88 -4.85 -0.87 -1.44
N LEU A 89 -6.12 -0.81 -1.03
CA LEU A 89 -6.51 -0.54 0.35
C LEU A 89 -6.79 -1.88 1.06
N LEU A 90 -6.16 -2.09 2.20
CA LEU A 90 -6.43 -3.18 3.13
C LEU A 90 -7.31 -2.67 4.27
N ASP A 91 -8.35 -3.45 4.62
CA ASP A 91 -9.20 -3.21 5.78
C ASP A 91 -8.55 -3.70 7.09
N PHE A 92 -9.25 -3.58 8.22
CA PHE A 92 -8.79 -4.05 9.53
C PHE A 92 -8.65 -5.58 9.65
N GLN A 93 -9.04 -6.33 8.62
CA GLN A 93 -8.92 -7.79 8.54
C GLN A 93 -7.90 -8.21 7.47
N ASP A 94 -7.06 -7.28 7.03
CA ASP A 94 -6.02 -7.48 6.02
C ASP A 94 -6.57 -7.94 4.64
N ARG A 95 -7.85 -7.64 4.38
CA ARG A 95 -8.52 -7.95 3.11
C ARG A 95 -8.47 -6.75 2.18
N VAL A 96 -8.35 -7.02 0.88
CA VAL A 96 -8.37 -5.97 -0.14
C VAL A 96 -9.78 -5.38 -0.24
N ALA A 97 -9.95 -4.18 0.31
CA ALA A 97 -11.21 -3.42 0.27
C ALA A 97 -11.35 -2.62 -1.04
N SER A 98 -10.25 -2.15 -1.62
CA SER A 98 -10.25 -1.37 -2.86
C SER A 98 -8.94 -1.49 -3.63
N ARG A 99 -8.99 -1.24 -4.93
CA ARG A 99 -7.83 -1.17 -5.84
C ARG A 99 -7.88 0.16 -6.58
N PHE A 100 -6.72 0.78 -6.80
CA PHE A 100 -6.63 2.10 -7.42
C PHE A 100 -5.64 2.10 -8.59
N GLY A 101 -6.00 2.88 -9.61
CA GLY A 101 -5.08 3.34 -10.64
C GLY A 101 -4.38 4.64 -10.25
N ALA A 102 -3.41 5.05 -11.06
CA ALA A 102 -2.56 6.22 -10.78
C ALA A 102 -3.30 7.58 -10.78
N ASN A 103 -4.50 7.62 -11.36
CA ASN A 103 -5.33 8.82 -11.47
C ASN A 103 -6.30 9.02 -10.30
N ALA A 104 -6.33 8.11 -9.32
CA ALA A 104 -7.19 8.26 -8.15
C ALA A 104 -6.80 9.52 -7.34
N SER A 105 -7.84 10.29 -7.02
CA SER A 105 -7.74 11.54 -6.29
C SER A 105 -7.69 11.32 -4.77
N VAL A 106 -7.43 12.39 -4.02
CA VAL A 106 -7.51 12.37 -2.55
C VAL A 106 -8.90 11.92 -2.08
N ILE A 107 -9.96 12.36 -2.76
CA ILE A 107 -11.35 12.05 -2.39
C ILE A 107 -11.62 10.56 -2.60
N ASP A 108 -11.18 9.98 -3.71
CA ASP A 108 -11.36 8.55 -4.00
C ASP A 108 -10.71 7.68 -2.91
N VAL A 109 -9.53 8.08 -2.44
CA VAL A 109 -8.81 7.36 -1.38
C VAL A 109 -9.45 7.55 -0.01
N ASP A 110 -9.89 8.76 0.34
CA ASP A 110 -10.58 9.02 1.62
C ASP A 110 -11.93 8.29 1.70
N ASP A 111 -12.70 8.27 0.62
CA ASP A 111 -13.96 7.54 0.56
C ASP A 111 -13.75 6.03 0.72
N ALA A 112 -12.69 5.48 0.10
CA ALA A 112 -12.33 4.09 0.27
C ALA A 112 -11.94 3.76 1.72
N PHE A 113 -11.13 4.62 2.38
CA PHE A 113 -10.82 4.46 3.81
C PHE A 113 -12.10 4.43 4.65
N ARG A 114 -12.98 5.42 4.46
CA ARG A 114 -14.25 5.51 5.20
C ARG A 114 -15.16 4.31 4.95
N ALA A 115 -15.14 3.73 3.75
CA ALA A 115 -15.90 2.54 3.42
C ALA A 115 -15.34 1.30 4.12
N ALA A 116 -14.02 1.12 4.12
CA ALA A 116 -13.35 0.01 4.82
C ALA A 116 -13.56 0.07 6.34
N GLU A 117 -13.54 1.28 6.92
CA GLU A 117 -13.76 1.52 8.34
C GLU A 117 -15.19 1.19 8.81
N ARG A 118 -16.17 1.14 7.91
CA ARG A 118 -17.55 0.74 8.26
C ARG A 118 -17.77 -0.78 8.23
N GLN A 119 -16.82 -1.54 7.68
CA GLN A 119 -16.94 -2.98 7.45
C GLN A 119 -16.18 -3.83 8.48
N GLY A 120 -15.30 -3.22 9.27
CA GLY A 120 -14.56 -3.83 10.38
C GLY A 120 -15.04 -3.30 11.72
#